data_AF-A0A7J3B7J6-F1
#
_entry.id   AF-A0A7J3B7J6-F1
#
_cell.length_a   1.000
_cell.length_b   1.000
_cell.length_c   1.000
_cell.angle_alpha   90.00
_cell.angle_beta   90.00
_cell.angle_gamma   90.00
#
_symmetry.space_group_name_H-M   'P 1'
#
loop_
_entity.id
_entity.type
_entity.pdbx_description
1 polymer ?
#
loop_
_entity_poly.entity_id
_entity_poly.type
_entity_poly.pdbx_seq_one_letter_code
_entity_poly.pdbx_strand_id
1 'polypeptide(L)'
;MKFSEIGIEGYYYDLPPSGGKLRASPEDFTVEEIYQNIERREDGNVLVLKLKVRNWEHNRLLRFLARIYHVSPKRVYFSGTKDRRSVKIQYFSIPGVRFREIELEDVEVLDHFYAERPLALGSHSLNRFVIVVRDCNPALFTKNCLSVREKGIVPNFYGPQRFGAVRPVTHLVGRELVRGDYEEAVRLFIGFPGDDRFSSQRNNFYETMDIERALAEFPSSLDLEVKLLRYLREKGGDYMGAIKQLPGNLVSMFIHAYQGYIFNRILTERMR
;
A
#
# COMPACT_ATOMS: atom_id res chain seq x y z
N MET A 1 9.21 9.38 -10.84
CA MET A 1 7.80 9.58 -11.23
C MET A 1 7.43 11.06 -11.05
N LYS A 2 6.80 11.66 -12.06
CA LYS A 2 6.16 12.98 -11.94
C LYS A 2 4.70 12.78 -11.55
N PHE A 3 4.17 13.56 -10.62
CA PHE A 3 2.77 13.43 -10.17
C PHE A 3 1.73 13.64 -11.30
N SER A 4 2.08 14.41 -12.32
CA SER A 4 1.26 14.60 -13.52
C SER A 4 1.03 13.29 -14.30
N GLU A 5 1.97 12.34 -14.23
CA GLU A 5 1.81 11.00 -14.85
C GLU A 5 0.66 10.22 -14.22
N ILE A 6 0.25 10.56 -13.00
CA ILE A 6 -0.85 9.92 -12.29
C ILE A 6 -2.06 10.85 -12.09
N GLY A 7 -2.17 11.90 -12.92
CA GLY A 7 -3.33 12.79 -12.98
C GLY A 7 -3.42 13.82 -11.86
N ILE A 8 -2.31 14.06 -11.14
CA ILE A 8 -2.24 15.05 -10.07
C ILE A 8 -1.46 16.26 -10.58
N GLU A 9 -2.12 17.41 -10.68
CA GLU A 9 -1.50 18.67 -11.09
C GLU A 9 -1.84 19.79 -10.11
N GLY A 10 -0.84 20.59 -9.76
CA GLY A 10 -1.00 21.71 -8.84
C GLY A 10 -1.19 21.32 -7.37
N TYR A 11 -1.52 22.32 -6.55
CA TYR A 11 -1.82 22.18 -5.13
C TYR A 11 -3.08 22.97 -4.80
N TYR A 12 -3.87 22.49 -3.84
CA TYR A 12 -5.08 23.21 -3.40
C TYR A 12 -4.76 24.48 -2.61
N TYR A 13 -3.62 24.47 -1.91
CA TYR A 13 -3.12 25.61 -1.18
C TYR A 13 -1.99 26.26 -1.97
N ASP A 14 -2.14 27.54 -2.28
CA ASP A 14 -1.06 28.36 -2.83
C ASP A 14 -0.14 28.81 -1.68
N LEU A 15 0.71 27.88 -1.23
CA LEU A 15 1.63 28.07 -0.13
C LEU A 15 3.04 27.63 -0.55
N PRO A 16 4.09 28.39 -0.24
CA PRO A 16 5.45 27.97 -0.53
C PRO A 16 5.78 26.67 0.22
N PRO A 17 6.52 25.73 -0.41
CA PRO A 17 6.86 24.47 0.24
C PRO A 17 7.79 24.72 1.43
N SER A 18 7.51 24.06 2.55
CA SER A 18 8.41 24.08 3.71
C SER A 18 9.66 23.23 3.52
N GLY A 19 9.71 22.42 2.46
CA GLY A 19 10.73 21.39 2.27
C GLY A 19 10.69 20.33 3.36
N GLY A 20 11.85 19.71 3.59
CA GLY A 20 12.05 18.71 4.64
C GLY A 20 12.00 17.26 4.15
N LYS A 21 12.28 16.36 5.09
CA LYS A 21 12.38 14.91 4.88
C LYS A 21 11.49 14.18 5.87
N LEU A 22 10.77 13.20 5.35
CA LEU A 22 9.96 12.27 6.12
C LEU A 22 10.73 10.97 6.38
N ARG A 23 10.39 10.26 7.45
CA ARG A 23 10.87 8.90 7.76
C ARG A 23 12.42 8.80 7.79
N ALA A 24 13.10 9.80 8.34
CA ALA A 24 14.56 9.72 8.56
C ALA A 24 14.91 8.66 9.61
N SER A 25 14.04 8.52 10.62
CA SER A 25 14.02 7.43 11.60
C SER A 25 12.62 6.79 11.68
N PRO A 26 12.48 5.54 12.16
CA PRO A 26 11.17 4.91 12.35
C PRO A 26 10.24 5.71 13.27
N GLU A 27 10.79 6.45 14.23
CA GLU A 27 10.07 7.28 15.21
C GLU A 27 9.39 8.48 14.55
N ASP A 28 9.95 8.96 13.44
CA ASP A 28 9.40 10.10 12.70
C ASP A 28 8.06 9.80 12.03
N PHE A 29 7.63 8.53 12.05
CA PHE A 29 6.35 8.12 11.50
C PHE A 29 5.69 7.12 12.46
N THR A 30 4.81 7.64 13.31
CA THR A 30 3.99 6.83 14.21
C THR A 30 2.56 6.77 13.70
N VAL A 31 2.00 5.57 13.65
CA VAL A 31 0.59 5.33 13.34
C VAL A 31 -0.09 4.61 14.50
N GLU A 32 -1.17 5.16 15.01
CA GLU A 32 -2.01 4.58 16.04
C GLU A 32 -3.40 4.27 15.48
N GLU A 33 -3.83 3.02 15.61
CA GLU A 33 -5.22 2.66 15.36
C GLU A 33 -6.10 3.17 16.50
N ILE A 34 -7.16 3.89 16.15
CA ILE A 34 -8.15 4.36 17.12
C ILE A 34 -9.45 3.60 16.86
N TYR A 35 -9.92 2.96 17.92
CA TYR A 35 -11.26 2.40 17.97
C TYR A 35 -12.12 3.35 18.79
N GLN A 36 -13.25 3.78 18.25
CA GLN A 36 -14.18 4.63 19.01
C GLN A 36 -14.88 3.83 20.10
N ASN A 37 -15.31 2.59 19.81
CA ASN A 37 -16.09 1.76 20.72
C ASN A 37 -15.58 0.31 20.70
N ILE A 38 -14.64 -0.05 21.58
CA ILE A 38 -14.47 -1.45 21.97
C ILE A 38 -15.10 -1.61 23.34
N GLU A 39 -16.16 -2.39 23.41
CA GLU A 39 -16.82 -2.68 24.68
C GLU A 39 -15.91 -3.57 25.54
N ARG A 40 -15.49 -3.03 26.69
CA ARG A 40 -14.70 -3.76 27.69
C ARG A 40 -15.65 -4.57 28.58
N ARG A 41 -15.34 -5.84 28.76
CA ARG A 41 -16.12 -6.82 29.56
C ARG A 41 -15.17 -7.60 30.44
N GLU A 42 -15.24 -7.46 31.76
CA GLU A 42 -14.35 -8.18 32.69
C GLU A 42 -14.52 -9.71 32.60
N ASP A 43 -15.75 -10.17 32.34
CA ASP A 43 -16.13 -11.55 32.09
C ASP A 43 -15.92 -11.99 30.63
N GLY A 44 -15.39 -11.10 29.78
CA GLY A 44 -15.13 -11.36 28.37
C GLY A 44 -14.15 -12.52 28.16
N ASN A 45 -14.43 -13.33 27.14
CA ASN A 45 -13.60 -14.48 26.78
C ASN A 45 -12.48 -14.13 25.78
N VAL A 46 -12.40 -12.89 25.31
CA VAL A 46 -11.41 -12.46 24.32
C VAL A 46 -10.45 -11.47 24.96
N LEU A 47 -9.18 -11.84 25.05
CA LEU A 47 -8.12 -10.91 25.43
C LEU A 47 -7.86 -9.96 24.28
N VAL A 48 -7.85 -8.66 24.55
CA VAL A 48 -7.44 -7.60 23.62
C VAL A 48 -6.17 -6.95 24.14
N LEU A 49 -5.19 -6.78 23.27
CA LEU A 49 -3.89 -6.20 23.55
C LEU A 49 -3.70 -4.97 22.68
N LYS A 50 -3.36 -3.83 23.29
CA LYS A 50 -2.86 -2.64 22.58
C LYS A 50 -1.33 -2.68 22.62
N LEU A 51 -0.70 -2.93 21.48
CA LEU A 51 0.75 -3.08 21.39
C LEU A 51 1.35 -1.92 20.61
N LYS A 52 2.42 -1.33 21.16
CA LYS A 52 3.34 -0.46 20.42
C LYS A 52 4.50 -1.29 19.91
N VAL A 53 4.73 -1.22 18.61
CA VAL A 53 5.62 -2.13 17.89
C VAL A 53 6.52 -1.33 16.98
N ARG A 54 7.83 -1.62 17.02
CA ARG A 54 8.84 -0.92 16.21
C ARG A 54 9.54 -1.90 15.26
N ASN A 55 9.63 -1.56 13.96
CA ASN A 55 10.37 -2.34 12.95
C ASN A 55 9.97 -3.82 12.74
N TRP A 56 8.88 -4.30 13.34
CA TRP A 56 8.40 -5.66 13.11
C TRP A 56 7.56 -5.82 11.84
N GLU A 57 7.79 -6.94 11.16
CA GLU A 57 6.89 -7.47 10.14
C GLU A 57 5.66 -8.10 10.82
N HIS A 58 4.48 -7.86 10.25
CA HIS A 58 3.20 -8.17 10.88
C HIS A 58 3.02 -9.67 11.14
N ASN A 59 3.33 -10.53 10.16
CA ASN A 59 3.21 -11.99 10.33
C ASN A 59 4.21 -12.55 11.34
N ARG A 60 5.40 -11.94 11.45
CA ARG A 60 6.38 -12.28 12.48
C ARG A 60 5.82 -12.02 13.90
N LEU A 61 5.16 -10.88 14.11
CA LEU A 61 4.52 -10.56 15.39
C LEU A 61 3.35 -11.50 15.70
N LEU A 62 2.49 -11.81 14.73
CA LEU A 62 1.39 -12.78 14.92
C LEU A 62 1.89 -14.14 15.38
N ARG A 63 2.94 -14.67 14.73
CA ARG A 63 3.56 -15.95 15.12
C ARG A 63 4.16 -15.91 16.52
N PHE A 64 4.68 -14.77 16.94
CA PHE A 64 5.23 -14.60 18.28
C PHE A 64 4.13 -14.59 19.34
N LEU A 65 3.08 -13.79 19.16
CA LEU A 65 1.93 -13.76 20.07
C LEU A 65 1.28 -15.15 20.19
N ALA A 66 1.10 -15.84 19.05
CA ALA A 66 0.54 -17.19 19.02
C ALA A 66 1.34 -18.19 19.88
N ARG A 67 2.68 -18.07 19.88
CA ARG A 67 3.55 -18.92 20.71
C ARG A 67 3.41 -18.62 22.20
N ILE A 68 3.42 -17.35 22.60
CA ILE A 68 3.27 -16.94 24.01
C ILE A 68 1.95 -17.47 24.59
N TYR A 69 0.88 -17.36 23.82
CA TYR A 69 -0.47 -17.73 24.25
C TYR A 69 -0.84 -19.19 23.91
N HIS A 70 0.09 -19.97 23.35
CA HIS A 70 -0.12 -21.36 22.93
C HIS A 70 -1.38 -21.57 22.05
N VAL A 71 -1.60 -20.67 21.10
CA VAL A 71 -2.70 -20.74 20.14
C VAL A 71 -2.18 -20.85 18.71
N SER A 72 -3.06 -21.25 17.79
CA SER A 72 -2.76 -21.14 16.36
C SER A 72 -2.63 -19.66 15.95
N PRO A 73 -1.69 -19.27 15.05
CA PRO A 73 -1.63 -17.92 14.50
C PRO A 73 -2.95 -17.44 13.87
N LYS A 74 -3.79 -18.36 13.38
CA LYS A 74 -5.13 -18.06 12.84
C LYS A 74 -6.12 -17.57 13.91
N ARG A 75 -5.82 -17.77 15.19
CA ARG A 75 -6.63 -17.31 16.33
C ARG A 75 -6.17 -15.97 16.90
N VAL A 76 -5.21 -15.32 16.25
CA VAL A 76 -4.76 -13.95 16.60
C VAL A 76 -5.37 -12.99 15.58
N TYR A 77 -6.39 -12.25 16.00
CA TYR A 77 -7.17 -11.35 15.17
C TYR A 77 -6.66 -9.91 15.27
N PHE A 78 -6.80 -9.14 14.20
CA PHE A 78 -6.32 -7.75 14.06
C PHE A 78 -7.16 -7.00 12.99
N SER A 79 -7.13 -5.67 12.98
CA SER A 79 -7.93 -4.84 12.06
C SER A 79 -7.29 -4.52 10.71
N GLY A 80 -5.97 -4.62 10.58
CA GLY A 80 -5.28 -4.42 9.32
C GLY A 80 -3.76 -4.56 9.43
N THR A 81 -3.11 -4.68 8.28
CA THR A 81 -1.64 -4.69 8.18
C THR A 81 -1.10 -3.26 8.07
N LYS A 82 0.05 -2.97 8.69
CA LYS A 82 0.70 -1.64 8.65
C LYS A 82 2.13 -1.74 8.11
N ASP A 83 2.64 -0.64 7.55
CA ASP A 83 3.99 -0.49 6.95
C ASP A 83 5.13 -0.95 7.85
N ARG A 84 6.05 -1.80 7.40
CA ARG A 84 7.17 -2.31 8.24
C ARG A 84 8.05 -1.20 8.87
N ARG A 85 8.20 -0.05 8.21
CA ARG A 85 9.16 1.01 8.56
C ARG A 85 8.48 2.19 9.28
N SER A 86 7.89 1.90 10.44
CA SER A 86 7.21 2.86 11.32
C SER A 86 7.10 2.32 12.75
N VAL A 87 6.85 3.22 13.71
CA VAL A 87 6.29 2.84 15.02
C VAL A 87 4.78 2.68 14.86
N LYS A 88 4.23 1.56 15.34
CA LYS A 88 2.80 1.24 15.20
C LYS A 88 2.20 1.00 16.55
N ILE A 89 1.04 1.58 16.80
CA ILE A 89 0.18 1.23 17.92
C ILE A 89 -1.05 0.56 17.33
N GLN A 90 -1.21 -0.73 17.56
CA GLN A 90 -2.26 -1.54 16.94
C GLN A 90 -2.85 -2.52 17.94
N TYR A 91 -4.06 -3.00 17.65
CA TYR A 91 -4.79 -3.90 18.54
C TYR A 91 -4.76 -5.32 18.01
N PHE A 92 -4.55 -6.27 18.92
CA PHE A 92 -4.67 -7.70 18.69
C PHE A 92 -5.71 -8.28 19.61
N SER A 93 -6.43 -9.31 19.16
CA SER A 93 -7.36 -10.04 20.02
C SER A 93 -7.21 -11.54 19.89
N ILE A 94 -7.28 -12.22 21.03
CA ILE A 94 -7.00 -13.65 21.16
C ILE A 94 -8.10 -14.28 22.04
N PRO A 95 -8.96 -15.13 21.48
CA PRO A 95 -10.04 -15.78 22.23
C PRO A 95 -9.54 -16.87 23.15
N GLY A 96 -10.15 -17.00 24.33
CA GLY A 96 -9.95 -18.11 25.28
C GLY A 96 -8.62 -18.11 26.02
N VAL A 97 -7.96 -16.95 26.13
CA VAL A 97 -6.67 -16.82 26.82
C VAL A 97 -6.73 -15.71 27.86
N ARG A 98 -5.87 -15.81 28.88
CA ARG A 98 -5.69 -14.76 29.89
C ARG A 98 -4.39 -14.00 29.65
N PHE A 99 -4.34 -12.74 30.08
CA PHE A 99 -3.17 -11.89 29.90
C PHE A 99 -1.93 -12.54 30.52
N ARG A 100 -0.81 -12.45 29.79
CA ARG A 100 0.52 -12.81 30.26
C ARG A 100 1.44 -11.67 29.86
N GLU A 101 2.40 -11.35 30.72
CA GLU A 101 3.40 -10.34 30.41
C GLU A 101 4.19 -10.73 29.16
N ILE A 102 4.42 -9.76 28.29
CA ILE A 102 5.10 -9.96 27.01
C ILE A 102 6.41 -9.18 27.07
N GLU A 103 7.51 -9.90 27.26
CA GLU A 103 8.85 -9.34 27.15
C GLU A 103 9.39 -9.64 25.74
N LEU A 104 9.42 -8.61 24.91
CA LEU A 104 9.98 -8.69 23.57
C LEU A 104 10.61 -7.35 23.19
N GLU A 105 11.86 -7.40 22.73
CA GLU A 105 12.54 -6.23 22.21
C GLU A 105 11.71 -5.56 21.10
N ASP A 106 11.64 -4.23 21.13
CA ASP A 106 10.87 -3.41 20.19
C ASP A 106 9.33 -3.61 20.23
N VAL A 107 8.81 -4.28 21.27
CA VAL A 107 7.37 -4.42 21.53
C VAL A 107 7.04 -4.01 22.96
N GLU A 108 6.09 -3.09 23.09
CA GLU A 108 5.62 -2.57 24.38
C GLU A 108 4.11 -2.80 24.48
N VAL A 109 3.65 -3.40 25.58
CA VAL A 109 2.22 -3.56 25.88
C VAL A 109 1.72 -2.26 26.50
N LEU A 110 0.89 -1.51 25.77
CA LEU A 110 0.34 -0.24 26.25
C LEU A 110 -0.94 -0.40 27.07
N ASP A 111 -1.75 -1.41 26.75
CA ASP A 111 -3.02 -1.70 27.42
C ASP A 111 -3.41 -3.16 27.18
N HIS A 112 -4.16 -3.74 28.12
CA HIS A 112 -4.83 -5.02 27.95
C HIS A 112 -6.21 -5.01 28.61
N PHE A 113 -7.18 -5.64 27.97
CA PHE A 113 -8.53 -5.76 28.50
C PHE A 113 -9.25 -6.94 27.87
N TYR A 114 -10.47 -7.21 28.32
CA TYR A 114 -11.30 -8.31 27.81
C TYR A 114 -12.51 -7.78 27.04
N ALA A 115 -12.93 -8.52 26.02
CA ALA A 115 -14.08 -8.25 25.18
C ALA A 115 -14.89 -9.54 24.93
N GLU A 116 -16.14 -9.39 24.45
CA GLU A 116 -17.00 -10.52 24.10
C GLU A 116 -16.55 -11.21 22.79
N ARG A 117 -16.11 -10.41 21.81
CA ARG A 117 -15.83 -10.89 20.45
C ARG A 117 -14.44 -10.47 19.97
N PRO A 118 -13.81 -11.25 19.05
CA PRO A 118 -12.57 -10.85 18.40
C PRO A 118 -12.75 -9.60 17.54
N LEU A 119 -11.66 -8.86 17.36
CA LEU A 119 -11.59 -7.72 16.45
C LEU A 119 -11.82 -8.19 15.01
N ALA A 120 -12.72 -7.51 14.30
CA ALA A 120 -12.96 -7.76 12.89
C ALA A 120 -11.96 -6.97 12.02
N LEU A 121 -11.62 -7.51 10.85
CA LEU A 121 -10.85 -6.78 9.84
C LEU A 121 -11.59 -5.48 9.47
N GLY A 122 -10.88 -4.36 9.45
CA GLY A 122 -11.48 -3.05 9.15
C GLY A 122 -12.31 -2.42 10.27
N SER A 123 -12.37 -3.01 11.47
CA SER A 123 -13.18 -2.46 12.59
C SER A 123 -12.59 -1.24 13.31
N HIS A 124 -11.37 -0.81 12.96
CA HIS A 124 -10.80 0.42 13.47
C HIS A 124 -11.50 1.63 12.84
N SER A 125 -11.78 2.66 13.64
CA SER A 125 -12.54 3.84 13.19
C SER A 125 -11.67 4.80 12.38
N LEU A 126 -10.42 5.00 12.83
CA LEU A 126 -9.48 5.91 12.17
C LEU A 126 -8.02 5.56 12.52
N ASN A 127 -7.10 6.20 11.80
CA ASN A 127 -5.67 6.15 12.09
C ASN A 127 -5.22 7.54 12.54
N ARG A 128 -4.60 7.61 13.73
CA ARG A 128 -3.93 8.81 14.21
C ARG A 128 -2.47 8.73 13.78
N PHE A 129 -2.02 9.73 13.04
CA PHE A 129 -0.63 9.84 12.61
C PHE A 129 0.09 10.90 13.44
N VAL A 130 1.30 10.56 13.90
CA VAL A 130 2.27 11.53 14.41
C VAL A 130 3.46 11.45 13.48
N ILE A 131 3.69 12.54 12.73
CA ILE A 131 4.71 12.60 11.69
C ILE A 131 5.67 13.74 12.01
N VAL A 132 6.97 13.43 11.99
CA VAL A 132 8.04 14.41 12.15
C VAL A 132 8.61 14.74 10.77
N VAL A 133 8.65 16.02 10.43
CA VAL A 133 9.30 16.53 9.21
C VAL A 133 10.64 17.13 9.60
N ARG A 134 11.73 16.44 9.26
CA ARG A 134 13.10 16.93 9.53
C ARG A 134 13.58 17.84 8.40
N ASP A 135 14.62 18.64 8.64
CA ASP A 135 15.25 19.51 7.64
C ASP A 135 14.27 20.46 6.91
N CYS A 136 13.16 20.85 7.53
CA CYS A 136 12.20 21.79 6.95
C CYS A 136 12.45 23.22 7.43
N ASN A 137 11.89 24.20 6.71
CA ASN A 137 11.74 25.56 7.24
C ASN A 137 10.60 25.58 8.28
N PRO A 138 10.89 25.77 9.60
CA PRO A 138 9.88 25.60 10.65
C PRO A 138 8.77 26.66 10.61
N ALA A 139 9.11 27.89 10.20
CA ALA A 139 8.15 28.99 10.09
C ALA A 139 7.15 28.73 8.96
N LEU A 140 7.64 28.31 7.78
CA LEU A 140 6.78 27.92 6.66
C LEU A 140 5.97 26.66 6.98
N PHE A 141 6.58 25.66 7.61
CA PHE A 141 5.88 24.43 8.00
C PHE A 141 4.70 24.73 8.93
N THR A 142 4.94 25.48 10.01
CA THR A 142 3.92 25.86 10.97
C THR A 142 2.80 26.67 10.31
N LYS A 143 3.16 27.67 9.49
CA LYS A 143 2.19 28.47 8.73
C LYS A 143 1.32 27.58 7.84
N ASN A 144 1.94 26.67 7.08
CA ASN A 144 1.21 25.80 6.16
C ASN A 144 0.28 24.83 6.90
N CYS A 145 0.72 24.23 8.01
CA CYS A 145 -0.11 23.38 8.84
C CYS A 145 -1.32 24.13 9.41
N LEU A 146 -1.14 25.38 9.85
CA LEU A 146 -2.24 26.22 10.34
C LEU A 146 -3.25 26.52 9.23
N SER A 147 -2.79 26.88 8.03
CA SER A 147 -3.67 27.13 6.87
C SER A 147 -4.47 25.89 6.47
N VAL A 148 -3.86 24.70 6.49
CA VAL A 148 -4.56 23.43 6.21
C VAL A 148 -5.57 23.13 7.31
N ARG A 149 -5.21 23.35 8.59
CA ARG A 149 -6.10 23.12 9.74
C ARG A 149 -7.33 24.03 9.72
N GLU A 150 -7.15 25.29 9.34
CA GLU A 150 -8.23 26.29 9.30
C GLU A 150 -9.27 25.96 8.22
N LYS A 151 -8.83 25.64 7.00
CA LYS A 151 -9.75 25.27 5.91
C LYS A 151 -10.29 23.84 6.05
N GLY A 152 -9.51 22.93 6.64
CA GLY A 152 -9.89 21.52 6.84
C GLY A 152 -9.99 20.71 5.55
N ILE A 153 -9.46 21.20 4.42
CA ILE A 153 -9.61 20.55 3.11
C ILE A 153 -8.28 19.90 2.70
N VAL A 154 -8.30 18.61 2.39
CA VAL A 154 -7.17 17.92 1.78
C VAL A 154 -7.71 17.11 0.60
N PRO A 155 -7.34 17.43 -0.65
CA PRO A 155 -7.73 16.63 -1.81
C PRO A 155 -7.25 15.18 -1.65
N ASN A 156 -8.19 14.24 -1.68
CA ASN A 156 -7.91 12.83 -1.37
C ASN A 156 -7.43 12.05 -2.61
N PHE A 157 -6.29 12.46 -3.17
CA PHE A 157 -5.71 11.81 -4.35
C PHE A 157 -5.28 10.37 -4.08
N TYR A 158 -5.37 9.51 -5.11
CA TYR A 158 -4.65 8.25 -5.13
C TYR A 158 -3.16 8.52 -5.39
N GLY A 159 -2.30 8.04 -4.49
CA GLY A 159 -0.86 8.26 -4.57
C GLY A 159 -0.10 7.26 -5.47
N PRO A 160 1.22 7.47 -5.67
CA PRO A 160 2.08 6.67 -6.54
C PRO A 160 2.06 5.15 -6.28
N GLN A 161 1.85 4.73 -5.03
CA GLN A 161 1.80 3.30 -4.68
C GLN A 161 0.64 2.59 -5.39
N ARG A 162 -0.47 3.29 -5.67
CA ARG A 162 -1.61 2.72 -6.42
C ARG A 162 -1.26 2.47 -7.88
N PHE A 163 -0.34 3.25 -8.42
CA PHE A 163 0.01 3.24 -9.84
C PHE A 163 1.26 2.40 -10.17
N GLY A 164 2.00 2.01 -9.13
CA GLY A 164 3.32 1.39 -9.22
C GLY A 164 4.40 2.44 -8.99
N ALA A 165 4.94 2.50 -7.76
CA ALA A 165 5.83 3.60 -7.35
C ALA A 165 7.11 3.71 -8.21
N VAL A 166 7.69 2.57 -8.58
CA VAL A 166 8.89 2.48 -9.44
C VAL A 166 8.52 2.54 -10.93
N ARG A 167 7.35 2.00 -11.28
CA ARG A 167 6.86 1.86 -12.64
C ARG A 167 5.37 2.22 -12.69
N PRO A 168 4.99 3.47 -13.03
CA PRO A 168 3.61 3.98 -13.04
C PRO A 168 2.68 3.35 -14.11
N VAL A 169 2.82 2.08 -14.44
CA VAL A 169 2.17 1.49 -15.63
C VAL A 169 0.73 1.01 -15.39
N THR A 170 0.35 0.74 -14.14
CA THR A 170 -0.89 -0.02 -13.85
C THR A 170 -2.17 0.63 -14.41
N HIS A 171 -2.28 1.96 -14.35
CA HIS A 171 -3.40 2.69 -14.91
C HIS A 171 -3.35 2.80 -16.44
N LEU A 172 -2.16 2.73 -17.05
CA LEU A 172 -2.01 2.69 -18.51
C LEU A 172 -2.49 1.34 -19.04
N VAL A 173 -2.10 0.23 -18.39
CA VAL A 173 -2.65 -1.10 -18.72
C VAL A 173 -4.18 -1.09 -18.54
N GLY A 174 -4.67 -0.56 -17.41
CA GLY A 174 -6.11 -0.46 -17.14
C GLY A 174 -6.87 0.33 -18.21
N ARG A 175 -6.29 1.43 -18.72
CA ARG A 175 -6.86 2.23 -19.80
C ARG A 175 -7.08 1.40 -21.07
N GLU A 176 -6.07 0.63 -21.48
CA GLU A 176 -6.15 -0.15 -22.71
C GLU A 176 -7.05 -1.37 -22.57
N LEU A 177 -7.08 -1.99 -21.39
CA LEU A 177 -8.06 -3.04 -21.08
C LEU A 177 -9.49 -2.54 -21.20
N VAL A 178 -9.78 -1.32 -20.72
CA VAL A 178 -11.13 -0.72 -20.84
C VAL A 178 -11.47 -0.35 -22.29
N ARG A 179 -10.46 0.03 -23.09
CA ARG A 179 -10.62 0.31 -24.53
C ARG A 179 -10.76 -0.94 -25.39
N GLY A 180 -10.39 -2.11 -24.86
CA GLY A 180 -10.32 -3.36 -25.61
C GLY A 180 -9.05 -3.52 -26.45
N ASP A 181 -8.05 -2.66 -26.25
CA ASP A 181 -6.74 -2.77 -26.89
C ASP A 181 -5.83 -3.69 -26.06
N TYR A 182 -6.05 -5.00 -26.22
CA TYR A 182 -5.31 -6.01 -25.45
C TYR A 182 -3.84 -6.10 -25.87
N GLU A 183 -3.52 -5.78 -27.12
CA GLU A 183 -2.15 -5.77 -27.62
C GLU A 183 -1.32 -4.71 -26.89
N GLU A 184 -1.81 -3.47 -26.87
CA GLU A 184 -1.15 -2.39 -26.15
C GLU A 184 -1.13 -2.65 -24.63
N ALA A 185 -2.20 -3.23 -24.07
CA ALA A 185 -2.22 -3.60 -22.66
C ALA A 185 -1.09 -4.58 -22.29
N VAL A 186 -0.85 -5.59 -23.14
CA VAL A 186 0.25 -6.55 -22.95
C VAL A 186 1.61 -5.88 -23.19
N ARG A 187 1.74 -5.06 -24.24
CA ARG A 187 2.97 -4.32 -24.55
C ARG A 187 3.38 -3.42 -23.39
N LEU A 188 2.44 -2.68 -22.80
CA LEU A 188 2.65 -1.86 -21.61
C LEU A 188 3.03 -2.71 -20.39
N PHE A 189 2.28 -3.76 -20.10
CA PHE A 189 2.52 -4.58 -18.91
C PHE A 189 3.94 -5.19 -18.91
N ILE A 190 4.38 -5.71 -20.05
CA ILE A 190 5.69 -6.36 -20.20
C ILE A 190 6.80 -5.31 -20.33
N GLY A 191 6.63 -4.36 -21.26
CA GLY A 191 7.71 -3.54 -21.78
C GLY A 191 7.79 -2.12 -21.21
N PHE A 192 6.75 -1.57 -20.57
CA PHE A 192 6.83 -0.18 -20.12
C PHE A 192 8.05 0.03 -19.21
N PRO A 193 8.95 0.98 -19.53
CA PRO A 193 10.18 1.17 -18.77
C PRO A 193 9.85 1.78 -17.40
N GLY A 194 10.48 1.24 -16.36
CA GLY A 194 10.44 1.79 -15.00
C GLY A 194 11.81 2.29 -14.56
N ASP A 195 11.88 2.87 -13.37
CA ASP A 195 13.15 3.16 -12.69
C ASP A 195 13.65 1.91 -11.94
N ASP A 196 13.76 0.80 -12.68
CA ASP A 196 14.20 -0.50 -12.15
C ASP A 196 15.39 -1.05 -12.96
N ARG A 197 16.06 -2.07 -12.38
CA ARG A 197 17.24 -2.71 -12.98
C ARG A 197 16.98 -3.43 -14.32
N PHE A 198 15.72 -3.55 -14.74
CA PHE A 198 15.29 -4.21 -15.98
C PHE A 198 14.77 -3.20 -17.01
N SER A 199 14.94 -1.90 -16.76
CA SER A 199 14.42 -0.84 -17.62
C SER A 199 14.84 -0.99 -19.09
N SER A 200 16.09 -1.37 -19.36
CA SER A 200 16.59 -1.56 -20.72
C SER A 200 15.95 -2.75 -21.44
N GLN A 201 15.88 -3.92 -20.80
CA GLN A 201 15.24 -5.11 -21.38
C GLN A 201 13.74 -4.86 -21.65
N ARG A 202 13.06 -4.18 -20.71
CA ARG A 202 11.67 -3.77 -20.88
C ARG A 202 11.51 -2.82 -22.05
N ASN A 203 12.34 -1.78 -22.13
CA ASN A 203 12.30 -0.81 -23.22
C ASN A 203 12.52 -1.47 -24.58
N ASN A 204 13.47 -2.41 -24.68
CA ASN A 204 13.70 -3.19 -25.90
C ASN A 204 12.41 -3.91 -26.33
N PHE A 205 11.75 -4.64 -25.41
CA PHE A 205 10.48 -5.29 -25.73
C PHE A 205 9.38 -4.28 -26.08
N TYR A 206 9.32 -3.14 -25.40
CA TYR A 206 8.32 -2.11 -25.68
C TYR A 206 8.43 -1.53 -27.09
N GLU A 207 9.66 -1.34 -27.57
CA GLU A 207 9.94 -0.81 -28.91
C GLU A 207 9.82 -1.86 -30.01
N THR A 208 10.19 -3.12 -29.73
CA THR A 208 10.33 -4.16 -30.77
C THR A 208 9.24 -5.22 -30.77
N MET A 209 8.60 -5.46 -29.61
CA MET A 209 7.73 -6.62 -29.34
C MET A 209 8.38 -7.98 -29.67
N ASP A 210 9.72 -8.06 -29.67
CA ASP A 210 10.46 -9.28 -29.93
C ASP A 210 10.34 -10.26 -28.74
N ILE A 211 9.47 -11.27 -28.91
CA ILE A 211 9.17 -12.27 -27.89
C ILE A 211 10.37 -13.16 -27.59
N GLU A 212 11.12 -13.60 -28.60
CA GLU A 212 12.23 -14.53 -28.42
C GLU A 212 13.38 -13.85 -27.68
N ARG A 213 13.69 -12.61 -28.08
CA ARG A 213 14.69 -11.81 -27.38
C ARG A 213 14.29 -11.53 -25.94
N ALA A 214 13.03 -11.15 -25.70
CA ALA A 214 12.56 -10.90 -24.34
C ALA A 214 12.62 -12.16 -23.47
N LEU A 215 12.28 -13.34 -24.00
CA LEU A 215 12.42 -14.61 -23.28
C LEU A 215 13.87 -14.98 -22.96
N ALA A 216 14.84 -14.56 -23.79
CA ALA A 216 16.26 -14.77 -23.55
C ALA A 216 16.84 -13.77 -22.51
N GLU A 217 16.38 -12.51 -22.52
CA GLU A 217 16.90 -11.44 -21.67
C GLU A 217 16.19 -11.34 -20.30
N PHE A 218 14.92 -11.74 -20.20
CA PHE A 218 14.13 -11.54 -18.98
C PHE A 218 14.49 -12.57 -17.91
N PRO A 219 14.78 -12.14 -16.67
CA PRO A 219 15.09 -13.07 -15.59
C PRO A 219 13.84 -13.74 -15.03
N SER A 220 14.05 -14.81 -14.26
CA SER A 220 12.98 -15.55 -13.58
C SER A 220 12.16 -14.73 -12.57
N SER A 221 12.67 -13.59 -12.12
CA SER A 221 11.92 -12.67 -11.25
C SER A 221 10.78 -11.91 -11.96
N LEU A 222 10.74 -11.94 -13.30
CA LEU A 222 9.66 -11.38 -14.11
C LEU A 222 8.70 -12.50 -14.54
N ASP A 223 8.20 -13.24 -13.56
CA ASP A 223 7.47 -14.49 -13.77
C ASP A 223 6.16 -14.30 -14.54
N LEU A 224 5.40 -13.25 -14.24
CA LEU A 224 4.17 -12.91 -14.95
C LEU A 224 4.45 -12.47 -16.39
N GLU A 225 5.43 -11.59 -16.59
CA GLU A 225 5.82 -11.16 -17.94
C GLU A 225 6.29 -12.35 -18.80
N VAL A 226 7.17 -13.19 -18.25
CA VAL A 226 7.66 -14.41 -18.93
C VAL A 226 6.52 -15.38 -19.21
N LYS A 227 5.55 -15.52 -18.30
CA LYS A 227 4.35 -16.36 -18.53
C LYS A 227 3.57 -15.88 -19.75
N LEU A 228 3.36 -14.57 -19.88
CA LEU A 228 2.65 -13.96 -21.00
C LEU A 228 3.43 -14.12 -22.32
N LEU A 229 4.75 -13.90 -22.30
CA LEU A 229 5.61 -14.10 -23.46
C LEU A 229 5.56 -15.55 -23.98
N ARG A 230 5.62 -16.53 -23.08
CA ARG A 230 5.50 -17.96 -23.45
C ARG A 230 4.15 -18.27 -24.07
N TYR A 231 3.07 -17.74 -23.51
CA TYR A 231 1.72 -17.91 -24.07
C TYR A 231 1.64 -17.32 -25.48
N LEU A 232 2.13 -16.10 -25.68
CA LEU A 232 2.10 -15.43 -26.98
C LEU A 232 2.98 -16.12 -28.02
N ARG A 233 4.12 -16.69 -27.62
CA ARG A 233 4.96 -17.51 -28.50
C ARG A 233 4.20 -18.72 -29.06
N GLU A 234 3.38 -19.38 -28.22
CA GLU A 234 2.64 -20.57 -28.61
C GLU A 234 1.35 -20.26 -29.37
N LYS A 235 0.66 -19.17 -28.99
CA LYS A 235 -0.70 -18.87 -29.48
C LYS A 235 -0.76 -17.78 -30.53
N GLY A 236 0.29 -16.99 -30.71
CA GLY A 236 0.44 -15.99 -31.77
C GLY A 236 -0.67 -14.93 -31.80
N GLY A 237 -0.39 -13.72 -31.32
CA GLY A 237 -1.34 -12.60 -31.44
C GLY A 237 -2.62 -12.72 -30.59
N ASP A 238 -2.79 -13.78 -29.78
CA ASP A 238 -3.90 -13.89 -28.81
C ASP A 238 -3.60 -13.10 -27.53
N TYR A 239 -3.61 -11.77 -27.62
CA TYR A 239 -3.34 -10.88 -26.49
C TYR A 239 -4.44 -10.92 -25.42
N MET A 240 -5.71 -11.10 -25.82
CA MET A 240 -6.81 -11.28 -24.87
C MET A 240 -6.61 -12.57 -24.05
N GLY A 241 -6.23 -13.67 -24.70
CA GLY A 241 -5.88 -14.91 -24.02
C GLY A 241 -4.66 -14.77 -23.11
N ALA A 242 -3.67 -13.97 -23.51
CA ALA A 242 -2.52 -13.65 -22.66
C ALA A 242 -2.92 -12.91 -21.38
N ILE A 243 -3.82 -11.93 -21.46
CA ILE A 243 -4.36 -11.25 -20.27
C ILE A 243 -5.12 -12.21 -19.37
N LYS A 244 -5.88 -13.17 -19.93
CA LYS A 244 -6.58 -14.22 -19.15
C LYS A 244 -5.63 -15.15 -18.39
N GLN A 245 -4.33 -15.17 -18.72
CA GLN A 245 -3.33 -15.90 -17.95
C GLN A 245 -2.97 -15.22 -16.63
N LEU A 246 -3.26 -13.93 -16.47
CA LEU A 246 -2.99 -13.19 -15.25
C LEU A 246 -4.01 -13.53 -14.14
N PRO A 247 -3.63 -13.43 -12.86
CA PRO A 247 -4.57 -13.54 -11.75
C PRO A 247 -5.72 -12.53 -11.88
N GLY A 248 -6.96 -12.96 -11.65
CA GLY A 248 -8.14 -12.08 -11.83
C GLY A 248 -8.11 -10.82 -10.96
N ASN A 249 -7.61 -10.92 -9.73
CA ASN A 249 -7.41 -9.78 -8.84
C ASN A 249 -6.39 -8.77 -9.39
N LEU A 250 -5.38 -9.22 -10.13
CA LEU A 250 -4.40 -8.34 -10.78
C LEU A 250 -5.05 -7.59 -11.95
N VAL A 251 -5.87 -8.26 -12.75
CA VAL A 251 -6.62 -7.62 -13.85
C VAL A 251 -7.58 -6.56 -13.29
N SER A 252 -8.34 -6.87 -12.24
CA SER A 252 -9.19 -5.89 -11.56
C SER A 252 -8.37 -4.70 -11.02
N MET A 253 -7.17 -4.95 -10.48
CA MET A 253 -6.29 -3.90 -9.98
C MET A 253 -5.92 -2.88 -11.07
N PHE A 254 -5.65 -3.30 -12.30
CA PHE A 254 -5.38 -2.37 -13.41
C PHE A 254 -6.57 -1.45 -13.71
N ILE A 255 -7.77 -2.03 -13.79
CA ILE A 255 -9.00 -1.28 -14.03
C ILE A 255 -9.24 -0.27 -12.90
N HIS A 256 -9.08 -0.68 -11.64
CA HIS A 256 -9.18 0.21 -10.48
C HIS A 256 -8.12 1.31 -10.47
N ALA A 257 -6.89 1.01 -10.92
CA ALA A 257 -5.86 2.02 -11.07
C ALA A 257 -6.28 3.06 -12.12
N TYR A 258 -6.85 2.65 -13.25
CA TYR A 258 -7.36 3.59 -14.26
C TYR A 258 -8.51 4.45 -13.73
N GLN A 259 -9.44 3.87 -12.98
CA GLN A 259 -10.48 4.64 -12.27
C GLN A 259 -9.87 5.67 -11.30
N GLY A 260 -8.83 5.27 -10.56
CA GLY A 260 -8.09 6.15 -9.67
C GLY A 260 -7.39 7.31 -10.41
N TYR A 261 -6.84 7.05 -11.60
CA TYR A 261 -6.28 8.08 -12.47
C TYR A 261 -7.35 9.09 -12.90
N ILE A 262 -8.51 8.62 -13.35
CA ILE A 262 -9.63 9.49 -13.74
C ILE A 262 -10.10 10.32 -12.54
N PHE A 263 -10.21 9.70 -11.36
CA PHE A 263 -10.57 10.41 -10.13
C PHE A 263 -9.56 11.51 -9.79
N ASN A 264 -8.26 11.24 -9.89
CA ASN A 264 -7.22 12.24 -9.69
C ASN A 264 -7.38 13.41 -10.68
N ARG A 265 -7.63 13.11 -11.97
CA ARG A 265 -7.90 14.15 -12.98
C ARG A 265 -9.11 15.00 -12.62
N ILE A 266 -10.23 14.39 -12.19
CA ILE A 266 -11.44 15.11 -11.78
C ILE A 266 -11.14 16.01 -10.58
N LEU A 267 -10.42 15.53 -9.58
CA LEU A 267 -10.01 16.33 -8.41
C LEU A 267 -9.13 17.51 -8.84
N THR A 268 -8.15 17.28 -9.70
CA THR A 268 -7.28 18.32 -10.26
C THR A 268 -8.10 19.41 -10.96
N GLU A 269 -9.04 19.05 -11.84
CA GLU A 269 -9.89 20.04 -12.51
C GLU A 269 -10.84 20.76 -11.53
N ARG A 270 -11.33 20.06 -10.49
CA ARG A 270 -12.21 20.66 -9.47
C ARG A 270 -11.49 21.68 -8.58
N MET A 271 -10.18 21.57 -8.46
CA MET A 271 -9.31 22.45 -7.68
C MET A 271 -8.93 23.73 -8.45
N ARG A 272 -9.03 23.73 -9.77
CA ARG A 272 -8.85 24.91 -10.63
C ARG A 272 -10.05 25.84 -10.52
#